data_AF-A0A800DS34-F1
#
_entry.id   AF-A0A800DS34-F1
#
_cell.length_a   1.000
_cell.length_b   1.000
_cell.length_c   1.000
_cell.angle_alpha   90.00
_cell.angle_beta   90.00
_cell.angle_gamma   90.00
#
_symmetry.space_group_name_H-M   'P 1'
#
loop_
_entity.id
_entity.type
_entity.pdbx_description
1 polymer ?
#
loop_
_entity_poly.entity_id
_entity_poly.type
_entity_poly.pdbx_seq_one_letter_code
_entity_poly.pdbx_strand_id
1 'polypeptide(L)'
;MCQENSRQYITLRAVIIGIILIPLNNYWVMMTEVKWYVLQGTSIPLFVRPIFMLFLIIGINLLLKKYFPKVALRSAELLIIYFIVVISGTFNGHDMLQNLLGSIGHSTWFATEENEWKTLFLEHVPSWLFVKDKDVLRGFYEGEESFNMAAIKAWLFPMVAWTIFMLALIFIMMCINVLVRRQWTEHEKIAYPIIQLPVAMMRQGGASGFFSNKVM
;
A
#
# COMPACT_ATOMS: atom_id res chain seq x y z
N MET A 1 -5.26 -20.22 30.35
CA MET A 1 -5.35 -18.96 31.09
C MET A 1 -3.94 -18.52 31.48
N CYS A 2 -3.24 -17.92 30.53
CA CYS A 2 -2.08 -17.04 30.75
C CYS A 2 -2.25 -15.94 29.71
N GLN A 3 -2.96 -14.88 30.08
CA GLN A 3 -2.90 -13.63 29.32
C GLN A 3 -1.49 -13.08 29.52
N GLU A 4 -0.60 -13.41 28.59
CA GLU A 4 0.66 -12.72 28.48
C GLU A 4 0.33 -11.27 28.16
N ASN A 5 0.49 -10.43 29.18
CA ASN A 5 0.22 -9.01 29.19
C ASN A 5 1.24 -8.31 28.28
N SER A 6 1.15 -8.58 26.97
CA SER A 6 1.98 -7.96 25.96
C SER A 6 1.45 -6.56 25.75
N ARG A 7 1.92 -5.62 26.58
CA ARG A 7 1.89 -4.21 26.20
C ARG A 7 2.56 -4.13 24.82
N GLN A 8 1.74 -3.99 23.78
CA GLN A 8 2.15 -3.85 22.40
C GLN A 8 2.79 -2.47 22.26
N TYR A 9 4.03 -2.33 22.73
CA TYR A 9 4.79 -1.13 22.48
C TYR A 9 5.17 -1.15 21.00
N ILE A 10 4.66 -0.17 20.27
CA ILE A 10 5.13 0.14 18.91
C ILE A 10 6.62 0.44 19.04
N THR A 11 7.47 -0.43 18.48
CA THR A 11 8.92 -0.21 18.54
C THR A 11 9.36 0.56 17.32
N LEU A 12 10.18 1.60 17.53
CA LEU A 12 10.72 2.42 16.45
C LEU A 12 11.46 1.58 15.41
N ARG A 13 12.16 0.52 15.83
CA ARG A 13 12.85 -0.40 14.93
C ARG A 13 11.91 -1.11 13.95
N ALA A 14 10.74 -1.55 14.40
CA ALA A 14 9.75 -2.20 13.53
C ALA A 14 9.20 -1.22 12.50
N VAL A 15 8.95 0.03 12.92
CA VAL A 15 8.49 1.10 12.04
C VAL A 15 9.54 1.43 10.97
N ILE A 16 10.82 1.56 11.35
CA ILE A 16 11.92 1.82 10.41
C ILE A 16 12.03 0.69 9.36
N ILE A 17 12.01 -0.58 9.81
CA ILE A 17 12.04 -1.72 8.90
C ILE A 17 10.85 -1.69 7.94
N GLY A 18 9.64 -1.43 8.46
CA GLY A 18 8.44 -1.27 7.64
C GLY A 18 8.59 -0.17 6.59
N ILE A 19 9.06 1.02 6.98
CA ILE A 19 9.27 2.16 6.06
C ILE A 19 10.27 1.81 4.96
N ILE A 20 11.37 1.13 5.28
CA ILE A 20 12.37 0.70 4.29
C ILE A 20 11.75 -0.29 3.28
N LEU A 21 10.80 -1.11 3.70
CA LEU A 21 10.13 -2.08 2.83
C LEU A 21 9.07 -1.46 1.92
N ILE A 22 8.55 -0.26 2.23
CA ILE A 22 7.58 0.44 1.39
C ILE A 22 8.07 0.62 -0.06
N PRO A 23 9.22 1.26 -0.33
CA PRO A 23 9.68 1.47 -1.71
C PRO A 23 9.93 0.14 -2.43
N LEU A 24 10.44 -0.88 -1.73
CA LEU A 24 10.63 -2.21 -2.30
C LEU A 24 9.28 -2.85 -2.71
N ASN A 25 8.28 -2.78 -1.84
CA ASN A 25 6.94 -3.30 -2.12
C ASN A 25 6.29 -2.54 -3.29
N ASN A 26 6.33 -1.22 -3.28
CA ASN A 26 5.69 -0.40 -4.31
C ASN A 26 6.39 -0.55 -5.66
N TYR A 27 7.72 -0.64 -5.68
CA TYR A 27 8.47 -0.93 -6.89
C TYR A 27 8.10 -2.28 -7.48
N TRP A 28 8.01 -3.32 -6.64
CA TRP A 28 7.59 -4.65 -7.09
C TRP A 28 6.18 -4.58 -7.69
N VAL A 29 5.22 -3.98 -6.99
CA VAL A 29 3.85 -3.80 -7.47
C VAL A 29 3.86 -3.13 -8.85
N MET A 30 4.52 -1.99 -9.00
CA MET A 30 4.60 -1.24 -10.27
C MET A 30 5.19 -2.09 -11.41
N MET A 31 6.26 -2.84 -11.15
CA MET A 31 6.85 -3.72 -12.16
C MET A 31 5.89 -4.82 -12.60
N THR A 32 5.19 -5.45 -11.66
CA THR A 32 4.30 -6.58 -11.96
C THR A 32 2.96 -6.16 -12.57
N GLU A 33 2.38 -5.06 -12.10
CA GLU A 33 1.02 -4.64 -12.46
C GLU A 33 1.00 -3.66 -13.62
N VAL A 34 1.91 -2.68 -13.64
CA VAL A 34 1.94 -1.65 -14.69
C VAL A 34 2.84 -2.10 -15.83
N LYS A 35 4.09 -2.46 -15.52
CA LYS A 35 5.09 -2.67 -16.56
C LYS A 35 4.94 -4.01 -17.28
N TRP A 36 4.78 -5.10 -16.52
CA TRP A 36 4.69 -6.44 -17.09
C TRP A 36 3.24 -6.88 -17.32
N TYR A 37 2.29 -6.30 -16.60
CA TYR A 37 0.86 -6.60 -16.73
C TYR A 37 0.53 -8.09 -16.57
N VAL A 38 1.25 -8.80 -15.69
CA VAL A 38 1.15 -10.26 -15.54
C VAL A 38 0.26 -10.66 -14.36
N LEU A 39 0.22 -9.86 -13.29
CA LEU A 39 -0.50 -10.23 -12.07
C LEU A 39 -1.01 -9.01 -11.30
N GLN A 40 -2.34 -8.85 -11.22
CA GLN A 40 -3.02 -7.85 -10.41
C GLN A 40 -3.13 -8.29 -8.94
N GLY A 41 -1.97 -8.48 -8.31
CA GLY A 41 -1.87 -9.00 -6.94
C GLY A 41 -2.50 -8.11 -5.88
N THR A 42 -2.72 -6.81 -6.13
CA THR A 42 -3.43 -5.91 -5.20
C THR A 42 -4.95 -6.08 -5.25
N SER A 43 -5.47 -6.72 -6.29
CA SER A 43 -6.91 -6.94 -6.47
C SER A 43 -7.37 -8.29 -5.91
N ILE A 44 -6.44 -9.10 -5.38
CA ILE A 44 -6.72 -10.38 -4.73
C ILE A 44 -6.90 -10.15 -3.23
N PRO A 45 -7.85 -10.85 -2.56
CA PRO A 45 -8.12 -10.65 -1.13
C PRO A 45 -6.91 -10.83 -0.21
N LEU A 46 -6.00 -11.76 -0.56
CA LEU A 46 -4.74 -11.95 0.15
C LEU A 46 -3.60 -11.28 -0.61
N PHE A 47 -2.95 -10.31 0.04
CA PHE A 47 -1.77 -9.66 -0.52
C PHE A 47 -0.54 -10.59 -0.44
N VAL A 48 -0.31 -11.33 -1.53
CA VAL A 48 0.77 -12.34 -1.61
C VAL A 48 2.15 -11.73 -1.40
N ARG A 49 2.41 -10.51 -1.90
CA ARG A 49 3.71 -9.81 -1.79
C ARG A 49 4.09 -9.47 -0.33
N PRO A 50 3.25 -8.78 0.46
CA PRO A 50 3.48 -8.62 1.90
C PRO A 50 3.67 -9.93 2.66
N ILE A 51 2.94 -10.99 2.29
CA ILE A 51 3.12 -12.33 2.90
C ILE A 51 4.51 -12.89 2.58
N PHE A 52 4.95 -12.78 1.33
CA PHE A 52 6.28 -13.21 0.91
C PHE A 52 7.39 -12.41 1.61
N MET A 53 7.24 -11.09 1.73
CA MET A 53 8.18 -10.26 2.48
C MET A 53 8.22 -10.65 3.96
N LEU A 54 7.06 -10.90 4.57
CA LEU A 54 6.97 -11.39 5.95
C LEU A 54 7.67 -12.74 6.12
N PHE A 55 7.52 -13.66 5.16
CA PHE A 55 8.23 -14.94 5.15
C PHE A 55 9.75 -14.75 5.16
N LEU A 56 10.29 -13.88 4.30
CA LEU A 56 11.73 -13.57 4.27
C LEU A 56 12.21 -12.98 5.60
N ILE A 57 11.46 -12.04 6.17
CA ILE A 57 11.80 -11.40 7.45
C ILE A 57 11.79 -12.43 8.58
N ILE A 58 10.85 -13.37 8.58
CA ILE A 58 10.82 -14.46 9.55
C ILE A 58 12.03 -15.37 9.40
N GLY A 59 12.40 -15.73 8.16
CA GLY A 59 13.61 -16.51 7.89
C GLY A 59 14.87 -15.84 8.47
N ILE A 60 15.03 -14.54 8.21
CA ILE A 60 16.12 -13.72 8.78
C ILE A 60 16.02 -13.70 10.30
N ASN A 61 14.82 -13.52 10.86
CA ASN A 61 14.61 -13.46 12.30
C ASN A 61 14.96 -14.77 13.01
N LEU A 62 14.73 -15.93 12.38
CA LEU A 62 15.11 -17.23 12.92
C LEU A 62 16.63 -17.38 12.98
N LEU A 63 17.34 -16.92 11.95
CA LEU A 63 18.81 -16.86 11.95
C LEU A 63 19.31 -15.90 13.05
N LEU A 64 18.70 -14.72 13.17
CA LEU A 64 19.03 -13.77 14.24
C LEU A 64 18.77 -14.34 15.63
N LYS A 65 17.70 -15.13 15.83
CA LYS A 65 17.49 -15.82 17.11
C LYS A 65 18.59 -16.81 17.44
N LYS A 66 19.13 -17.51 16.43
CA LYS A 66 20.21 -18.49 16.60
C LYS A 66 21.55 -17.84 16.95
N TYR A 67 21.90 -16.74 16.28
CA TYR A 67 23.23 -16.12 16.42
C TYR A 67 23.25 -14.88 17.32
N PHE A 68 22.16 -14.10 17.36
CA PHE A 68 22.05 -12.80 18.05
C PHE A 68 20.67 -12.60 18.72
N PRO A 69 20.32 -13.40 19.75
CA PRO A 69 18.96 -13.43 20.32
C PRO A 69 18.47 -12.10 20.89
N LYS A 70 19.38 -11.18 21.27
CA LYS A 70 19.03 -9.84 21.77
C LYS A 70 18.44 -8.92 20.69
N VAL A 71 18.78 -9.14 19.42
CA VAL A 71 18.35 -8.30 18.29
C VAL A 71 17.09 -8.86 17.63
N ALA A 72 16.73 -10.11 17.91
CA ALA A 72 15.56 -10.77 17.33
C ALA A 72 14.26 -9.97 17.51
N LEU A 73 13.46 -9.99 16.46
CA LEU A 73 12.13 -9.40 16.39
C LEU A 73 11.11 -10.28 17.12
N ARG A 74 10.23 -9.60 17.86
CA ARG A 74 9.08 -10.18 18.55
C ARG A 74 7.89 -10.30 17.60
N SER A 75 6.92 -11.14 17.94
CA SER A 75 5.69 -11.32 17.14
C SER A 75 4.95 -10.01 16.88
N ALA A 76 4.90 -9.11 17.88
CA ALA A 76 4.26 -7.81 17.74
C ALA A 76 4.97 -6.89 16.73
N GLU A 77 6.29 -7.02 16.60
CA GLU A 77 7.09 -6.19 15.69
C GLU A 77 6.97 -6.67 14.24
N LEU A 78 6.96 -7.99 14.06
CA LEU A 78 6.64 -8.60 12.77
C LEU A 78 5.24 -8.19 12.31
N LEU A 79 4.28 -8.12 13.24
CA LEU A 79 2.91 -7.69 12.96
C LEU A 79 2.86 -6.23 12.51
N ILE A 80 3.59 -5.33 13.17
CA ILE A 80 3.70 -3.92 12.78
C ILE A 80 4.31 -3.80 11.38
N ILE A 81 5.42 -4.50 11.11
CA ILE A 81 6.07 -4.49 9.80
C ILE A 81 5.09 -4.98 8.72
N TYR A 82 4.41 -6.09 8.96
CA TYR A 82 3.42 -6.63 8.05
C TYR A 82 2.29 -5.64 7.77
N PHE A 83 1.74 -5.00 8.81
CA PHE A 83 0.70 -3.98 8.64
C PHE A 83 1.17 -2.79 7.81
N ILE A 84 2.38 -2.27 8.05
CA ILE A 84 2.93 -1.14 7.27
C ILE A 84 3.02 -1.51 5.79
N VAL A 85 3.55 -2.70 5.48
CA VAL A 85 3.69 -3.14 4.08
C VAL A 85 2.33 -3.39 3.44
N VAL A 86 1.38 -4.02 4.14
CA VAL A 86 0.02 -4.23 3.62
C VAL A 86 -0.66 -2.90 3.31
N ILE A 87 -0.64 -1.95 4.24
CA ILE A 87 -1.23 -0.62 4.05
C ILE A 87 -0.58 0.06 2.84
N SER A 88 0.75 0.01 2.72
CA SER A 88 1.44 0.58 1.56
C SER A 88 0.98 -0.02 0.23
N GLY A 89 0.74 -1.33 0.19
CA GLY A 89 0.22 -2.04 -0.98
C GLY A 89 -1.23 -1.69 -1.29
N THR A 90 -2.07 -1.42 -0.28
CA THR A 90 -3.44 -0.95 -0.48
C THR A 90 -3.46 0.43 -1.15
N PHE A 91 -2.62 1.35 -0.69
CA PHE A 91 -2.51 2.68 -1.29
C PHE A 91 -1.95 2.64 -2.71
N ASN A 92 -0.94 1.81 -2.93
CA ASN A 92 -0.37 1.57 -4.25
C ASN A 92 -1.12 0.48 -5.01
N GLY A 93 -2.45 0.37 -4.85
CA GLY A 93 -3.26 -0.55 -5.64
C GLY A 93 -3.42 -0.11 -7.09
N HIS A 94 -3.64 -1.06 -7.99
CA HIS A 94 -3.95 -0.83 -9.41
C HIS A 94 -4.94 0.32 -9.62
N ASP A 95 -6.07 0.32 -8.90
CA ASP A 95 -7.17 1.27 -9.11
C ASP A 95 -7.09 2.54 -8.24
N MET A 96 -5.94 2.80 -7.60
CA MET A 96 -5.80 3.92 -6.66
C MET A 96 -4.71 4.89 -7.12
N LEU A 97 -3.57 4.98 -6.42
CA LEU A 97 -2.53 5.98 -6.71
C LEU A 97 -1.89 5.81 -8.10
N GLN A 98 -1.76 4.56 -8.59
CA GLN A 98 -1.10 4.27 -9.87
C GLN A 98 -1.86 4.90 -11.04
N ASN A 99 -3.16 4.63 -11.14
CA ASN A 99 -4.01 5.19 -12.20
C ASN A 99 -4.26 6.69 -12.02
N LEU A 100 -4.33 7.16 -10.77
CA LEU A 100 -4.58 8.57 -10.47
C LEU A 100 -3.47 9.49 -11.01
N LEU A 101 -2.20 9.13 -10.81
CA LEU A 101 -1.09 9.95 -11.30
C LEU A 101 -1.09 10.05 -12.82
N GLY A 102 -1.44 8.96 -13.51
CA GLY A 102 -1.65 8.98 -14.95
C GLY A 102 -2.80 9.89 -15.36
N SER A 103 -3.95 9.80 -14.70
CA SER A 103 -5.19 10.45 -15.14
C SER A 103 -5.21 11.97 -14.98
N ILE A 104 -4.44 12.52 -14.02
CA ILE A 104 -4.41 13.96 -13.71
C ILE A 104 -3.94 14.82 -14.90
N GLY A 105 -3.03 14.29 -15.72
CA GLY A 105 -2.50 14.97 -16.91
C GLY A 105 -2.96 14.37 -18.24
N HIS A 106 -3.49 13.13 -18.23
CA HIS A 106 -3.75 12.36 -19.45
C HIS A 106 -4.73 13.04 -20.39
N SER A 107 -5.85 13.54 -19.86
CA SER A 107 -6.87 14.19 -20.67
C SER A 107 -6.36 15.47 -21.33
N THR A 108 -5.50 16.22 -20.64
CA THR A 108 -4.86 17.42 -21.20
C THR A 108 -3.83 17.07 -22.26
N TRP A 109 -2.95 16.10 -21.99
CA TRP A 109 -1.85 15.73 -22.89
C TRP A 109 -2.35 15.15 -24.21
N PHE A 110 -3.27 14.19 -24.14
CA PHE A 110 -3.81 13.47 -25.30
C PHE A 110 -5.05 14.12 -25.92
N ALA A 111 -5.44 15.34 -25.52
CA ALA A 111 -6.51 16.08 -26.19
C ALA A 111 -6.10 16.43 -27.64
N THR A 112 -6.87 15.94 -28.60
CA THR A 112 -6.77 16.25 -30.04
C THR A 112 -8.08 16.86 -30.54
N GLU A 113 -8.10 17.38 -31.76
CA GLU A 113 -9.33 17.93 -32.34
C GLU A 113 -10.35 16.82 -32.64
N GLU A 114 -9.89 15.62 -32.98
CA GLU A 114 -10.75 14.48 -33.35
C GLU A 114 -11.46 13.85 -32.14
N ASN A 115 -10.83 13.87 -30.96
CA ASN A 115 -11.45 13.34 -29.75
C ASN A 115 -12.29 14.38 -29.00
N GLU A 116 -12.16 15.66 -29.35
CA GLU A 116 -12.89 16.77 -28.75
C GLU A 116 -12.81 16.82 -27.21
N TRP A 117 -11.79 16.21 -26.59
CA TRP A 117 -11.73 16.10 -25.13
C TRP A 117 -11.66 17.46 -24.44
N LYS A 118 -11.15 18.48 -25.13
CA LYS A 118 -11.10 19.84 -24.63
C LYS A 118 -12.50 20.39 -24.34
N THR A 119 -13.39 20.34 -25.32
CA THR A 119 -14.76 20.86 -25.21
C THR A 119 -15.65 19.93 -24.38
N LEU A 120 -15.50 18.61 -24.55
CA LEU A 120 -16.32 17.63 -23.84
C LEU A 120 -15.99 17.56 -22.34
N PHE A 121 -14.71 17.57 -21.96
CA PHE A 121 -14.29 17.30 -20.58
C PHE A 121 -13.48 18.43 -19.95
N LEU A 122 -12.42 18.92 -20.61
CA LEU A 122 -11.45 19.82 -19.98
C LEU A 122 -12.05 21.17 -19.55
N GLU A 123 -13.10 21.63 -20.23
CA GLU A 123 -13.84 22.83 -19.87
C GLU A 123 -14.71 22.66 -18.62
N HIS A 124 -15.16 21.42 -18.34
CA HIS A 124 -16.06 21.11 -17.22
C HIS A 124 -15.32 20.65 -15.96
N VAL A 125 -14.06 20.21 -16.08
CA VAL A 125 -13.27 19.75 -14.93
C VAL A 125 -12.58 20.90 -14.19
N PRO A 126 -12.57 20.87 -12.85
CA PRO A 126 -11.91 21.89 -12.05
C PRO A 126 -10.40 21.91 -12.33
N SER A 127 -9.87 23.11 -12.60
CA SER A 127 -8.43 23.33 -12.83
C SER A 127 -7.53 23.00 -11.64
N TRP A 128 -8.12 22.84 -10.45
CA TRP A 128 -7.39 22.55 -9.24
C TRP A 128 -7.24 21.05 -8.94
N LEU A 129 -7.93 20.17 -9.67
CA LEU A 129 -7.76 18.70 -9.57
C LEU A 129 -6.90 18.12 -10.70
N PHE A 130 -6.70 18.86 -11.78
CA PHE A 130 -6.03 18.39 -13.00
C PHE A 130 -4.92 19.35 -13.42
N VAL A 131 -3.88 18.82 -14.06
CA VAL A 131 -2.82 19.64 -14.65
C VAL A 131 -3.24 19.97 -16.09
N LYS A 132 -3.52 21.24 -16.36
CA LYS A 132 -3.97 21.74 -17.68
C LYS A 132 -2.85 22.32 -18.55
N ASP A 133 -1.66 22.50 -17.99
CA ASP A 133 -0.52 23.07 -18.69
C ASP A 133 0.26 21.99 -19.45
N LYS A 134 0.24 22.04 -20.80
CA LYS A 134 0.94 21.06 -21.64
C LYS A 134 2.46 21.17 -21.53
N ASP A 135 3.00 22.36 -21.28
CA ASP A 135 4.45 22.55 -21.15
C ASP A 135 4.96 21.85 -19.88
N VAL A 136 4.20 21.95 -18.78
CA VAL A 136 4.49 21.19 -17.55
C VAL A 136 4.37 19.68 -17.73
N LEU A 137 3.40 19.23 -18.53
CA LEU A 137 3.18 17.81 -18.80
C LEU A 137 4.24 17.20 -19.72
N ARG A 138 4.92 18.03 -20.52
CA ARG A 138 5.98 17.59 -21.42
C ARG A 138 7.09 16.84 -20.67
N GLY A 139 7.62 17.43 -19.60
CA GLY A 139 8.63 16.77 -18.76
C GLY A 139 8.14 15.48 -18.09
N PHE A 140 6.83 15.32 -17.87
CA PHE A 140 6.24 14.10 -17.30
C PHE A 140 6.08 12.98 -18.34
N TYR A 141 5.70 13.31 -19.58
CA TYR A 141 5.44 12.33 -20.64
C TYR A 141 6.65 12.02 -21.52
N GLU A 142 7.41 13.04 -21.91
CA GLU A 142 8.58 12.90 -22.79
C GLU A 142 9.87 12.64 -22.00
N GLY A 143 9.91 13.05 -20.73
CA GLY A 143 11.11 12.99 -19.89
C GLY A 143 12.07 14.15 -20.15
N GLU A 144 13.34 13.96 -19.76
CA GLU A 144 14.50 14.84 -20.06
C GLU A 144 14.51 16.27 -19.49
N GLU A 145 13.41 16.76 -18.92
CA GLU A 145 13.38 18.08 -18.28
C GLU A 145 13.88 18.05 -16.83
N SER A 146 14.65 19.08 -16.47
CA SER A 146 15.10 19.29 -15.09
C SER A 146 13.94 19.75 -14.19
N PHE A 147 13.98 19.37 -12.91
CA PHE A 147 13.03 19.83 -11.91
C PHE A 147 12.91 21.36 -11.90
N ASN A 148 11.74 21.87 -12.32
CA ASN A 148 11.43 23.30 -12.31
C ASN A 148 10.40 23.60 -11.22
N MET A 149 10.56 24.75 -10.55
CA MET A 149 9.61 25.26 -9.57
C MET A 149 8.20 25.47 -10.15
N ALA A 150 8.10 25.78 -11.45
CA ALA A 150 6.82 25.88 -12.15
C ALA A 150 6.07 24.53 -12.17
N ALA A 151 6.78 23.45 -12.51
CA ALA A 151 6.21 22.10 -12.50
C ALA A 151 5.77 21.70 -11.08
N ILE A 152 6.59 21.96 -10.06
CA ILE A 152 6.23 21.67 -8.67
C ILE A 152 4.93 22.38 -8.28
N LYS A 153 4.80 23.68 -8.58
CA LYS A 153 3.59 24.45 -8.26
C LYS A 153 2.36 23.94 -8.99
N ALA A 154 2.49 23.57 -10.27
CA ALA A 154 1.40 23.05 -11.08
C ALA A 154 0.88 21.70 -10.56
N TRP A 155 1.75 20.84 -10.04
CA TRP A 155 1.37 19.54 -9.48
C TRP A 155 0.97 19.58 -8.01
N LEU A 156 1.50 20.53 -7.22
CA LEU A 156 1.30 20.59 -5.77
C LEU A 156 -0.19 20.68 -5.40
N PHE A 157 -0.94 21.57 -6.03
CA PHE A 157 -2.35 21.77 -5.68
C PHE A 157 -3.22 20.54 -6.02
N PRO A 158 -3.16 19.97 -7.24
CA PRO A 158 -3.82 18.70 -7.54
C PRO A 158 -3.44 17.58 -6.57
N MET A 159 -2.15 17.42 -6.26
CA MET A 159 -1.66 16.37 -5.35
C MET A 159 -2.23 16.52 -3.94
N VAL A 160 -2.24 17.72 -3.38
CA VAL A 160 -2.82 17.99 -2.06
C VAL A 160 -4.33 17.72 -2.08
N ALA A 161 -5.05 18.21 -3.08
CA ALA A 161 -6.48 18.01 -3.22
C ALA A 161 -6.86 16.52 -3.27
N TRP A 162 -6.18 15.74 -4.11
CA TRP A 162 -6.38 14.31 -4.21
C TRP A 162 -5.98 13.56 -2.93
N THR A 163 -4.92 13.99 -2.25
CA THR A 163 -4.51 13.40 -0.97
C THR A 163 -5.59 13.61 0.09
N ILE A 164 -6.15 14.82 0.20
CA ILE A 164 -7.24 15.11 1.14
C ILE A 164 -8.47 14.25 0.82
N PHE A 165 -8.83 14.15 -0.46
CA PHE A 165 -9.94 13.30 -0.90
C PHE A 165 -9.72 11.83 -0.50
N MET A 166 -8.53 11.29 -0.73
CA MET A 166 -8.20 9.90 -0.38
C MET A 166 -8.25 9.67 1.13
N LEU A 167 -7.73 10.60 1.93
CA LEU A 167 -7.81 10.52 3.39
C LEU A 167 -9.26 10.54 3.88
N ALA A 168 -10.11 11.38 3.28
CA ALA A 168 -11.53 11.41 3.61
C ALA A 168 -12.24 10.10 3.23
N LEU A 169 -11.94 9.53 2.05
CA LEU A 169 -12.47 8.24 1.61
C LEU A 169 -12.10 7.12 2.60
N ILE A 170 -10.82 7.03 2.97
CA ILE A 170 -10.33 6.03 3.91
C ILE A 170 -10.98 6.20 5.28
N PHE A 171 -11.12 7.43 5.75
CA PHE A 171 -11.79 7.73 7.00
C PHE A 171 -13.25 7.23 6.99
N ILE A 172 -13.99 7.51 5.92
CA ILE A 172 -15.37 7.01 5.74
C ILE A 172 -15.40 5.48 5.74
N MET A 173 -14.49 4.82 5.00
CA MET A 173 -14.40 3.37 4.98
C MET A 173 -14.08 2.78 6.37
N MET A 174 -13.24 3.45 7.16
CA MET A 174 -12.99 3.07 8.56
C MET A 174 -14.23 3.25 9.42
N CYS A 175 -14.99 4.34 9.26
CA CYS A 175 -16.25 4.55 9.97
C CYS A 175 -17.27 3.44 9.65
N ILE A 176 -17.42 3.07 8.37
CA ILE A 176 -18.28 1.97 7.94
C ILE A 176 -17.83 0.66 8.60
N ASN A 177 -16.52 0.37 8.60
CA ASN A 177 -15.98 -0.81 9.29
C ASN A 177 -16.35 -0.82 10.78
N VAL A 178 -16.28 0.31 11.48
CA VAL A 178 -16.67 0.38 12.91
C VAL A 178 -18.15 0.06 13.12
N LEU A 179 -19.04 0.59 12.25
CA LEU A 179 -20.48 0.34 12.34
C LEU A 179 -20.83 -1.13 12.10
N VAL A 180 -20.26 -1.74 11.05
CA VAL A 180 -20.62 -3.10 10.64
C VAL A 180 -19.83 -4.18 11.41
N ARG A 181 -18.68 -3.83 12.00
CA ARG A 181 -17.82 -4.77 12.75
C ARG A 181 -18.59 -5.59 13.77
N ARG A 182 -19.48 -4.96 14.54
CA ARG A 182 -20.25 -5.65 15.58
C ARG A 182 -21.18 -6.71 14.98
N GLN A 183 -21.91 -6.33 13.92
CA GLN A 183 -22.81 -7.22 13.20
C GLN A 183 -22.05 -8.44 12.64
N TRP A 184 -20.95 -8.19 11.92
CA TRP A 184 -20.16 -9.26 11.30
C TRP A 184 -19.47 -10.17 12.30
N THR A 185 -19.01 -9.63 13.44
CA THR A 185 -18.25 -10.41 14.43
C THR A 185 -19.17 -11.19 15.38
N GLU A 186 -20.22 -10.55 15.89
CA GLU A 186 -21.06 -11.13 16.96
C GLU A 186 -22.23 -11.95 16.40
N HIS A 187 -22.88 -11.47 15.34
CA HIS A 187 -24.11 -12.07 14.81
C HIS A 187 -23.84 -13.00 13.63
N GLU A 188 -23.10 -12.53 12.62
CA GLU A 188 -22.86 -13.28 11.38
C GLU A 188 -21.63 -14.18 11.45
N LYS A 189 -20.74 -13.94 12.43
CA LYS A 189 -19.50 -14.70 12.67
C LYS A 189 -18.69 -14.92 11.39
N ILE A 190 -18.53 -13.85 10.59
CA ILE A 190 -17.76 -13.91 9.36
C ILE A 190 -16.33 -14.37 9.70
N ALA A 191 -15.89 -15.43 9.03
CA ALA A 191 -14.52 -15.88 9.13
C ALA A 191 -13.60 -14.84 8.46
N TYR A 192 -12.50 -14.49 9.12
CA TYR A 192 -11.44 -13.64 8.55
C TYR A 192 -10.24 -14.49 8.13
N PRO A 193 -10.33 -15.31 7.06
CA PRO A 193 -9.27 -16.27 6.70
C PRO A 193 -7.96 -15.60 6.29
N ILE A 194 -8.04 -14.38 5.72
CA ILE A 194 -6.91 -13.63 5.17
C ILE A 194 -5.84 -13.32 6.24
N ILE A 195 -6.25 -13.12 7.49
CA ILE A 195 -5.32 -12.83 8.60
C ILE A 195 -4.74 -14.10 9.25
N GLN A 196 -5.29 -15.28 8.98
CA GLN A 196 -4.88 -16.51 9.65
C GLN A 196 -3.44 -16.92 9.29
N LEU A 197 -3.11 -16.86 8.00
CA LEU A 197 -1.76 -17.18 7.51
C LEU A 197 -0.68 -16.27 8.13
N PRO A 198 -0.75 -14.93 8.02
CA PRO A 198 0.28 -14.06 8.62
C PRO A 198 0.35 -14.22 10.15
N VAL A 199 -0.78 -14.35 10.84
CA VAL A 199 -0.80 -14.57 12.30
C VAL A 199 -0.13 -15.90 12.67
N ALA A 200 -0.39 -16.98 11.92
CA ALA A 200 0.25 -18.27 12.14
C ALA A 200 1.77 -18.19 11.92
N MET A 201 2.22 -17.53 10.85
CA MET A 201 3.63 -17.32 10.55
C MET A 201 4.36 -16.52 11.63
N MET A 202 3.71 -15.52 12.25
CA MET A 202 4.34 -14.66 13.26
C MET A 202 4.34 -15.24 14.68
N ARG A 203 3.56 -16.31 14.93
CA ARG A 203 3.41 -16.88 16.27
C ARG A 203 4.77 -17.34 16.83
N GLN A 204 5.03 -16.97 18.09
CA GLN A 204 6.34 -17.14 18.76
C GLN A 204 7.52 -16.52 17.97
N GLY A 205 7.29 -15.40 17.29
CA GLY A 205 8.28 -14.71 16.45
C GLY A 205 8.82 -15.59 15.32
N GLY A 206 7.97 -16.40 14.70
CA GLY A 206 8.32 -17.31 13.60
C GLY A 206 8.87 -18.68 14.00
N ALA A 207 9.11 -18.92 15.29
CA ALA A 207 9.68 -20.18 15.78
C ALA A 207 8.62 -21.25 16.09
N SER A 208 7.33 -20.90 16.05
CA SER A 208 6.28 -21.88 16.28
C SER A 208 6.20 -22.88 15.13
N GLY A 209 5.73 -24.10 15.42
CA GLY A 209 5.77 -25.25 14.55
C GLY A 209 5.06 -25.15 13.19
N PHE A 210 4.58 -23.98 12.74
CA PHE A 210 4.05 -23.78 11.39
C PHE A 210 5.03 -24.29 10.31
N PHE A 211 6.32 -23.96 10.41
CA PHE A 211 7.36 -24.42 9.47
C PHE A 211 7.96 -25.80 9.83
N SER A 212 7.59 -26.38 10.97
CA SER A 212 8.07 -27.68 11.45
C SER A 212 6.96 -28.75 11.45
N ASN A 213 5.74 -28.40 11.05
CA ASN A 213 4.60 -29.29 11.07
C ASN A 213 4.68 -30.20 9.84
N LYS A 214 4.91 -31.49 10.06
CA LYS A 214 5.06 -32.50 9.00
C LYS A 214 3.73 -32.92 8.35
N VAL A 215 2.63 -32.29 8.72
CA VAL A 215 1.26 -32.72 8.34
C VAL A 215 0.49 -31.61 7.61
N MET A 216 1.20 -30.63 7.05
CA MET A 216 0.65 -29.71 6.06
C MET A 216 1.37 -29.91 4.73
#